data_AF-A0A4U6S3U3-F1
#
_entry.id   AF-A0A4U6S3U3-F1
#
_cell.length_a   1.000
_cell.length_b   1.000
_cell.length_c   1.000
_cell.angle_alpha   90.00
_cell.angle_beta   90.00
_cell.angle_gamma   90.00
#
_symmetry.space_group_name_H-M   'P 1'
#
loop_
_entity.id
_entity.type
_entity.pdbx_description
1 polymer ?
#
loop_
_entity_poly.entity_id
_entity_poly.type
_entity_poly.pdbx_seq_one_letter_code
_entity_poly.pdbx_strand_id
1 'polypeptide(L)' 'MEFIGRPMRGRFLVRQGSIGWMVYDSELKGPAQIRKDGPFAEKLTKEQAEILAKGLTNQSDLTNRSDS' A
#
# COMPACT_ATOMS: atom_id res chain seq x y z
N MET A 1 17.34 -3.66 23.35
CA MET A 1 16.81 -2.97 22.16
C MET A 1 15.58 -3.74 21.72
N GLU A 2 14.41 -3.26 22.11
CA GLU A 2 13.15 -3.93 21.83
C GLU A 2 12.87 -3.85 20.34
N PHE A 3 12.97 -4.99 19.65
CA PHE A 3 12.37 -5.15 18.33
C PHE A 3 10.86 -5.18 18.54
N ILE A 4 10.26 -3.99 18.65
CA ILE A 4 8.83 -3.76 18.64
C ILE A 4 8.28 -4.62 17.50
N GLY A 5 7.56 -5.68 17.86
CA GLY A 5 6.92 -6.58 16.91
C GLY A 5 6.21 -5.75 15.87
N ARG A 6 6.59 -5.94 14.59
CA ARG A 6 6.01 -5.19 13.46
C ARG A 6 4.50 -5.14 13.65
N PRO A 7 3.87 -3.94 13.79
CA PRO A 7 2.42 -3.89 13.71
C PRO A 7 2.05 -4.53 12.38
N MET A 8 1.06 -5.43 12.42
CA MET A 8 0.64 -6.34 11.34
C MET A 8 1.01 -5.78 9.97
N ARG A 9 1.92 -6.47 9.26
CA ARG A 9 2.46 -6.07 7.97
C ARG A 9 1.32 -5.77 7.01
N GLY A 10 0.88 -4.50 6.96
CA GLY A 10 -0.03 -4.02 5.93
C GLY A 10 0.66 -4.26 4.60
N ARG A 11 -0.06 -4.93 3.69
CA ARG A 11 0.41 -5.23 2.33
C ARG A 11 0.95 -3.97 1.64
N PHE A 12 0.28 -2.84 1.91
CA PHE A 12 0.54 -1.52 1.36
C PHE A 12 1.28 -0.63 2.36
N LEU A 13 2.43 -0.10 1.95
CA LEU A 13 3.31 0.73 2.77
C LEU A 13 3.62 2.05 2.07
N VAL A 14 3.48 3.19 2.75
CA VAL A 14 3.90 4.47 2.18
C VAL A 14 5.43 4.59 2.22
N ARG A 15 6.05 4.84 1.07
CA ARG A 15 7.50 5.01 0.93
C ARG A 15 7.85 6.24 0.10
N GLN A 16 8.92 6.93 0.47
CA GLN A 16 9.49 8.00 -0.36
C GLN A 16 10.51 7.40 -1.35
N GLY A 17 10.34 7.69 -2.63
CA GLY A 17 11.27 7.37 -3.71
C GLY A 17 12.05 8.60 -4.19
N SER A 18 12.81 8.43 -5.27
CA SER A 18 13.63 9.49 -5.87
C SER A 18 12.83 10.58 -6.58
N ILE A 19 11.61 10.27 -7.02
CA ILE A 19 10.74 11.14 -7.84
C ILE A 19 9.44 11.53 -7.14
N GLY A 20 9.31 11.24 -5.85
CA GLY A 20 8.09 11.48 -5.07
C GLY A 20 7.79 10.34 -4.09
N TRP A 21 6.58 10.34 -3.54
CA TRP A 21 6.09 9.28 -2.67
C TRP A 21 5.40 8.16 -3.48
N MET A 22 5.35 6.97 -2.91
CA MET A 22 4.66 5.82 -3.49
C MET A 22 4.00 4.99 -2.41
N VAL A 23 2.98 4.23 -2.79
CA VAL A 23 2.50 3.10 -1.98
C VAL A 23 3.20 1.85 -2.49
N TYR A 24 3.96 1.19 -1.64
CA TYR A 24 4.68 -0.04 -1.91
C TYR A 24 3.78 -1.23 -1.57
N ASP A 25 3.50 -2.09 -2.54
CA ASP A 25 2.86 -3.39 -2.32
C ASP A 25 3.95 -4.44 -2.09
N SER A 26 3.98 -4.99 -0.88
CA SER A 26 4.93 -6.02 -0.48
C SER A 26 4.73 -7.37 -1.19
N GLU A 27 3.55 -7.64 -1.75
CA GLU A 27 3.31 -8.83 -2.58
C GLU A 27 3.85 -8.65 -4.00
N LEU A 28 3.59 -7.49 -4.62
CA LEU A 28 4.14 -7.15 -5.93
C LEU A 28 5.62 -6.75 -5.87
N LYS A 29 6.16 -6.55 -4.67
CA LYS A 29 7.52 -6.07 -4.40
C LYS A 29 7.85 -4.75 -5.11
N GLY A 30 6.85 -3.91 -5.32
CA GLY A 30 6.95 -2.69 -6.12
C GLY A 30 5.83 -1.69 -5.80
N PRO A 31 5.65 -0.65 -6.62
CA PRO A 31 4.52 0.24 -6.48
C PRO A 31 3.20 -0.52 -6.54
N ALA A 32 2.29 -0.22 -5.62
CA ALA A 32 0.96 -0.80 -5.59
C ALA A 32 0.17 -0.35 -6.82
N GLN A 33 -0.61 -1.26 -7.38
CA GLN A 33 -1.49 -0.91 -8.49
C GLN A 33 -2.81 -0.38 -7.93
N ILE A 34 -3.21 0.83 -8.34
CA ILE A 34 -4.39 1.50 -7.76
C ILE A 34 -5.69 0.75 -8.12
N ARG A 35 -5.72 0.15 -9.30
CA ARG A 35 -6.83 -0.66 -9.82
C ARG A 35 -6.27 -1.72 -10.76
N LYS A 36 -7.04 -2.79 -11.01
CA LYS A 36 -6.66 -3.83 -11.97
C LYS A 36 -6.37 -3.19 -13.33
N ASP A 37 -5.18 -3.45 -13.87
CA ASP A 37 -4.67 -2.87 -15.13
C ASP A 37 -4.57 -1.34 -15.16
N GLY A 38 -4.57 -0.71 -13.99
CA GLY A 38 -4.46 0.73 -13.83
C GLY A 38 -3.03 1.24 -13.59
N PRO A 39 -2.90 2.57 -13.37
CA PRO A 39 -1.64 3.18 -13.02
C PRO A 39 -1.13 2.71 -11.66
N PHE A 40 0.20 2.75 -11.52
CA PHE A 40 0.89 2.48 -10.26
C PHE A 40 0.82 3.69 -9.31
N ALA A 41 0.79 3.41 -8.01
CA ALA A 41 0.77 4.38 -6.94
C ALA A 41 2.18 4.95 -6.69
N GLU A 42 2.76 5.60 -7.69
CA GLU A 42 4.06 6.28 -7.64
C GLU A 42 3.96 7.75 -8.03
N LYS A 43 5.04 8.52 -7.81
CA LYS A 43 5.10 9.98 -8.09
C LYS A 43 4.01 10.77 -7.36
N LEU A 44 3.62 10.31 -6.19
CA LEU A 44 2.56 10.90 -5.37
C LEU A 44 3.14 11.93 -4.42
N THR A 45 2.28 12.79 -3.90
CA THR A 45 2.57 13.49 -2.64
C THR A 45 2.41 12.53 -1.46
N LYS A 46 2.98 12.90 -0.31
CA LYS A 46 2.85 12.12 0.93
C LYS A 46 1.37 11.86 1.28
N GLU A 47 0.55 12.91 1.26
CA GLU A 47 -0.88 12.82 1.56
C GLU A 47 -1.63 11.91 0.59
N GLN A 48 -1.34 12.01 -0.72
CA GLN A 48 -1.93 11.13 -1.71
C GLN A 48 -1.56 9.65 -1.46
N ALA A 49 -0.29 9.38 -1.14
CA ALA A 49 0.16 8.03 -0.82
C ALA A 49 -0.51 7.48 0.44
N GLU A 50 -0.70 8.30 1.48
CA GLU A 50 -1.39 7.90 2.71
C GLU A 50 -2.89 7.61 2.47
N ILE A 51 -3.57 8.44 1.67
CA ILE A 51 -4.98 8.22 1.30
C ILE A 51 -5.10 6.91 0.51
N LEU A 52 -4.22 6.68 -0.46
CA LEU A 52 -4.23 5.47 -1.29
C LEU A 52 -3.90 4.22 -0.48
N ALA A 53 -2.92 4.26 0.43
CA ALA A 53 -2.59 3.12 1.27
C ALA A 53 -3.77 2.68 2.16
N LYS A 54 -4.50 3.65 2.73
CA LYS A 54 -5.74 3.39 3.49
C LYS A 54 -6.83 2.77 2.60
N GLY A 55 -7.06 3.35 1.41
CA GLY A 55 -8.05 2.82 0.46
C GLY A 55 -7.75 1.40 0.00
N LEU A 56 -6.49 1.12 -0.34
CA LEU A 56 -6.03 -0.20 -0.78
C LEU A 56 -6.13 -1.25 0.34
N THR A 57 -5.80 -0.88 1.57
CA THR A 57 -5.97 -1.77 2.74
C THR A 57 -7.44 -2.15 2.94
N ASN A 58 -8.35 -1.16 2.90
CA ASN A 58 -9.79 -1.41 3.03
C ASN A 58 -10.35 -2.27 1.87
N GLN A 59 -9.84 -2.09 0.65
CA GLN A 59 -10.25 -2.87 -0.51
C GLN A 59 -9.79 -4.33 -0.39
N SER A 60 -8.56 -4.58 0.07
CA SER A 60 -8.06 -5.95 0.31
C SER A 60 -8.84 -6.67 1.42
N ASP A 61 -9.26 -5.94 2.46
CA ASP A 61 -10.06 -6.51 3.55
C ASP A 61 -11.47 -6.90 3.08
N LEU A 62 -12.05 -6.15 2.13
CA LEU A 62 -13.35 -6.48 1.55
C LEU A 62 -13.29 -7.68 0.60
N THR A 63 -12.20 -7.87 -0.14
CA THR A 63 -12.05 -9.05 -1.01
C THR A 63 -11.88 -10.36 -0.24
N ASN A 64 -11.45 -10.30 1.02
CA ASN A 64 -11.26 -11.48 1.88
C ASN A 64 -12.51 -11.89 2.68
N ARG A 65 -13.64 -11.16 2.58
CA ARG A 65 -14.88 -11.45 3.32
C ARG A 65 -15.90 -12.30 2.56
N SER A 66 -15.58 -12.76 1.35
CA SER A 66 -16.54 -13.46 0.49
C SER A 66 -16.36 -14.98 0.40
N ASP A 67 -15.52 -15.60 1.24
CA ASP A 67 -15.26 -17.05 1.21
C ASP A 67 -15.48 -17.69 2.61
N SER A 68 -16.72 -17.67 3.10
CA SER A 68 -17.15 -18.46 4.27
C SER A 68 -18.55 -19.00 4.08
#